data_AF-A0A966PYS7-F1
#
_entry.id   AF-A0A966PYS7-F1
#
_cell.length_a   1.000
_cell.length_b   1.000
_cell.length_c   1.000
_cell.angle_alpha   90.00
_cell.angle_beta   90.00
_cell.angle_gamma   90.00
#
_symmetry.space_group_name_H-M   'P 1'
#
loop_
_entity.id
_entity.type
_entity.pdbx_description
1 polymer ?
#
loop_
_entity_poly.entity_id
_entity_poly.type
_entity_poly.pdbx_seq_one_letter_code
_entity_poly.pdbx_strand_id
1 'polypeptide(L)'
;MTTGRIDLMPLFKSKLEEKVWATLKREYPSVKYEPNKFKFIQPEIERTYIPDFKTGRSNIFLEAKGKLDLETRKKMIWFRDSNPTIRIIFLFQNPDNKITKRSKTTYAMWATDNGFEWLDFRKDWLNAYKQLCKK
;
A
#
# COMPACT_ATOMS: atom_id res chain seq x y z
N MET A 1 -3.67 -53.40 -10.80
CA MET A 1 -4.07 -52.75 -9.53
C MET A 1 -3.98 -51.24 -9.73
N THR A 2 -5.12 -50.58 -9.92
CA THR A 2 -5.21 -49.15 -10.25
C THR A 2 -5.18 -48.35 -8.95
N THR A 3 -4.10 -47.60 -8.72
CA THR A 3 -3.96 -46.70 -7.57
C THR A 3 -5.03 -45.63 -7.65
N GLY A 4 -6.05 -45.71 -6.79
CA GLY A 4 -7.10 -44.70 -6.68
C GLY A 4 -6.47 -43.37 -6.28
N ARG A 5 -6.53 -42.38 -7.18
CA ARG A 5 -6.17 -41.00 -6.85
C ARG A 5 -7.22 -40.50 -5.85
N ILE A 6 -6.77 -40.19 -4.64
CA ILE A 6 -7.57 -39.51 -3.64
C ILE A 6 -7.80 -38.10 -4.18
N ASP A 7 -9.01 -37.79 -4.63
CA ASP A 7 -9.40 -36.47 -5.13
C ASP A 7 -9.46 -35.52 -3.91
N LEU A 8 -8.31 -34.93 -3.57
CA LEU A 8 -8.19 -33.99 -2.45
C LEU A 8 -9.11 -32.79 -2.71
N MET A 9 -9.95 -32.48 -1.73
CA MET A 9 -10.89 -31.37 -1.82
C MET A 9 -10.12 -30.05 -2.00
N PRO A 10 -10.48 -29.19 -2.97
CA PRO A 10 -9.76 -27.94 -3.19
C PRO A 10 -9.79 -27.04 -1.95
N LEU A 11 -8.72 -26.27 -1.75
CA LEU A 11 -8.67 -25.24 -0.71
C LEU A 11 -9.45 -24.01 -1.20
N PHE A 12 -10.74 -23.97 -0.88
CA PHE A 12 -11.62 -22.84 -1.19
C PHE A 12 -11.23 -21.59 -0.40
N LYS A 13 -11.31 -20.41 -1.04
CA LYS A 13 -10.99 -19.12 -0.42
C LYS A 13 -12.18 -18.54 0.36
N SER A 14 -13.36 -19.13 0.18
CA SER A 14 -14.58 -18.71 0.89
C SER A 14 -15.58 -19.85 1.05
N LYS A 15 -16.48 -19.71 2.03
CA LYS A 15 -17.63 -20.63 2.21
C LYS A 15 -18.59 -20.61 1.02
N LEU A 16 -18.62 -19.52 0.26
CA LEU A 16 -19.43 -19.42 -0.95
C LEU A 16 -18.89 -20.36 -2.03
N GLU A 17 -17.58 -20.31 -2.28
CA GLU A 17 -16.91 -21.17 -3.27
C GLU A 17 -17.11 -22.65 -2.98
N GLU A 18 -17.03 -23.06 -1.71
CA GLU A 18 -17.30 -24.44 -1.29
C GLU A 18 -18.73 -24.90 -1.65
N LYS A 19 -19.74 -24.07 -1.35
CA LYS A 19 -21.15 -24.36 -1.67
C LYS A 19 -21.38 -24.43 -3.18
N VAL A 20 -20.77 -23.51 -3.93
CA VAL A 20 -20.84 -23.49 -5.41
C VAL A 20 -20.18 -24.74 -5.98
N TRP A 21 -19.00 -25.13 -5.47
CA TRP A 21 -18.31 -26.34 -5.91
C TRP A 21 -19.14 -27.59 -5.72
N ALA A 22 -19.77 -27.77 -4.56
CA ALA A 22 -20.63 -28.92 -4.30
C ALA A 22 -21.76 -29.04 -5.34
N THR A 23 -22.35 -27.90 -5.72
CA THR A 23 -23.39 -27.85 -6.76
C THR A 23 -22.79 -28.19 -8.14
N LEU A 24 -21.68 -27.53 -8.51
CA LEU A 24 -21.04 -27.73 -9.82
C LEU A 24 -20.47 -29.14 -10.00
N LYS A 25 -19.93 -29.77 -8.95
CA LYS A 25 -19.35 -31.11 -9.05
C LYS A 25 -20.40 -32.19 -9.31
N ARG A 26 -21.65 -31.96 -8.87
CA ARG A 26 -22.80 -32.82 -9.15
C ARG A 26 -23.25 -32.71 -10.62
N GLU A 27 -23.38 -31.48 -11.11
CA GLU A 27 -23.87 -31.23 -12.48
C GLU A 27 -22.78 -31.39 -13.55
N TYR A 28 -21.53 -31.09 -13.20
CA TYR A 28 -20.35 -31.10 -14.08
C TYR A 28 -19.20 -31.89 -13.44
N PRO A 29 -19.16 -33.23 -13.59
CA PRO A 29 -18.17 -34.09 -12.93
C PRO A 29 -16.70 -33.73 -13.22
N SER A 30 -16.44 -33.13 -14.39
CA SER A 30 -15.12 -32.67 -14.85
C SER A 30 -14.76 -31.24 -14.43
N VAL A 31 -15.58 -30.57 -13.61
CA VAL A 31 -15.30 -29.22 -13.12
C VAL A 31 -13.95 -29.18 -12.38
N LYS A 32 -13.24 -28.07 -12.54
CA LYS A 32 -11.94 -27.80 -11.93
C LYS A 32 -11.99 -26.46 -11.21
N TYR A 33 -11.39 -26.39 -10.02
CA TYR A 33 -11.30 -25.16 -9.24
C TYR A 33 -9.97 -24.45 -9.55
N GLU A 34 -10.03 -23.15 -9.83
CA GLU A 34 -8.90 -22.31 -10.27
C GLU A 34 -8.01 -22.97 -11.36
N PRO A 35 -8.59 -23.45 -12.49
CA PRO A 35 -7.89 -24.33 -13.42
C PRO A 35 -6.76 -23.66 -14.20
N ASN A 36 -6.82 -22.33 -14.37
CA ASN A 36 -5.91 -21.58 -15.21
C ASN A 36 -5.54 -20.25 -14.54
N LYS A 37 -4.34 -19.76 -14.83
CA LYS A 37 -3.89 -18.42 -14.48
C LYS A 37 -3.71 -17.63 -15.77
N PHE A 38 -4.41 -16.52 -15.90
CA PHE A 38 -4.28 -15.62 -17.04
C PHE A 38 -3.52 -14.37 -16.61
N LYS A 39 -2.46 -14.04 -17.34
CA LYS A 39 -1.75 -12.77 -17.17
C LYS A 39 -2.51 -11.70 -17.94
N PHE A 40 -2.61 -10.51 -17.37
CA PHE A 40 -3.14 -9.33 -18.06
C PHE A 40 -2.25 -8.13 -17.77
N ILE A 41 -2.26 -7.15 -18.67
CA ILE A 41 -1.56 -5.88 -18.51
C ILE A 41 -2.61 -4.87 -18.03
N GLN A 42 -2.33 -4.22 -16.92
CA GLN A 42 -3.07 -3.03 -16.52
C GLN A 42 -2.41 -1.82 -17.21
N PRO A 43 -3.15 -1.05 -18.04
CA PRO A 43 -2.62 0.19 -18.62
C PRO A 43 -2.20 1.19 -17.53
N GLU A 44 -1.32 2.11 -17.90
CA GLU A 44 -0.93 3.22 -17.04
C GLU A 44 -2.14 4.10 -16.69
N ILE A 45 -2.18 4.55 -15.43
CA ILE A 45 -3.24 5.44 -14.92
C ILE A 45 -2.58 6.74 -14.49
N GLU A 46 -2.82 7.81 -15.24
CA GLU A 46 -2.39 9.15 -14.88
C GLU A 46 -3.15 9.66 -13.65
N ARG A 47 -2.43 10.26 -12.70
CA ARG A 47 -3.00 10.82 -11.47
C ARG A 47 -2.32 12.13 -11.12
N THR A 48 -3.11 13.08 -10.66
CA THR A 48 -2.60 14.35 -10.12
C THR A 48 -2.48 14.27 -8.61
N TYR A 49 -1.33 14.70 -8.08
CA TYR A 49 -1.12 14.89 -6.64
C TYR A 49 -0.84 16.36 -6.36
N ILE A 50 -1.53 16.90 -5.35
CA ILE A 50 -1.39 18.27 -4.88
C ILE A 50 -0.88 18.19 -3.45
N PRO A 51 0.38 18.56 -3.19
CA PRO A 51 0.89 18.67 -1.81
C PRO A 51 0.17 19.77 -1.04
N ASP A 52 0.07 19.62 0.28
CA ASP A 52 -0.68 20.58 1.11
C ASP A 52 -0.03 21.97 1.16
N PHE A 53 1.30 22.06 1.29
CA PHE A 53 1.99 23.34 1.48
C PHE A 53 3.28 23.49 0.69
N LYS A 54 3.54 24.72 0.24
CA LYS A 54 4.80 25.18 -0.34
C LYS A 54 5.30 26.40 0.43
N THR A 55 6.57 26.39 0.83
CA THR A 55 7.19 27.44 1.67
C THR A 55 8.06 28.42 0.88
N GLY A 56 7.89 28.47 -0.44
CA GLY A 56 8.74 29.24 -1.35
C GLY A 56 10.06 28.55 -1.74
N ARG A 57 10.41 27.42 -1.10
CA ARG A 57 11.57 26.61 -1.51
C ARG A 57 11.28 25.85 -2.80
N SER A 58 12.27 25.79 -3.69
CA SER A 58 12.15 25.03 -4.93
C SER A 58 12.09 23.53 -4.64
N ASN A 59 11.11 22.85 -5.23
CA ASN A 59 10.92 21.39 -5.19
C ASN A 59 10.78 20.75 -3.79
N ILE A 60 10.56 21.52 -2.73
CA ILE A 60 10.28 20.99 -1.38
C ILE A 60 8.85 21.35 -1.00
N PHE A 61 8.06 20.34 -0.64
CA PHE A 61 6.68 20.48 -0.20
C PHE A 61 6.47 19.78 1.13
N LEU A 62 5.50 20.27 1.90
CA LEU A 62 5.09 19.69 3.17
C LEU A 62 3.70 19.08 3.00
N GLU A 63 3.54 17.84 3.45
CA GLU A 63 2.25 17.13 3.49
C GLU A 63 1.89 16.88 4.97
N ALA A 64 0.81 17.49 5.45
CA ALA A 64 0.30 17.24 6.79
C ALA A 64 -0.50 15.94 6.80
N LYS A 65 -0.20 15.02 7.72
CA LYS A 65 -0.82 13.70 7.72
C LYS A 65 -1.23 13.19 9.08
N GLY A 66 -2.55 13.05 9.26
CA GLY A 66 -3.14 12.34 10.41
C GLY A 66 -3.26 10.83 10.20
N LYS A 67 -3.65 10.40 8.99
CA LYS A 67 -3.85 8.98 8.64
C LYS A 67 -3.01 8.61 7.41
N LEU A 68 -2.25 7.52 7.55
CA LEU A 68 -1.40 6.96 6.50
C LEU A 68 -1.88 5.55 6.12
N ASP A 69 -2.96 5.50 5.34
CA ASP A 69 -3.54 4.24 4.88
C ASP A 69 -2.76 3.61 3.72
N LEU A 70 -3.19 2.41 3.29
CA LEU A 70 -2.50 1.67 2.22
C LEU A 70 -2.47 2.43 0.90
N GLU A 71 -3.59 3.07 0.52
CA GLU A 71 -3.69 3.77 -0.75
C GLU A 71 -2.85 5.04 -0.76
N THR A 72 -2.81 5.79 0.35
CA THR A 72 -1.87 6.91 0.52
C THR A 72 -0.44 6.43 0.36
N ARG A 73 -0.04 5.34 1.04
CA ARG A 73 1.34 4.83 0.98
C ARG A 73 1.76 4.46 -0.45
N LYS A 74 0.90 3.74 -1.17
CA LYS A 74 1.12 3.41 -2.59
C LYS A 74 1.25 4.67 -3.45
N LYS A 75 0.30 5.60 -3.32
CA LYS A 75 0.30 6.87 -4.05
C LYS A 75 1.60 7.63 -3.87
N MET A 76 2.09 7.71 -2.63
CA MET A 76 3.30 8.48 -2.32
C MET A 76 4.55 7.81 -2.89
N ILE A 77 4.65 6.47 -2.84
CA ILE A 77 5.73 5.72 -3.51
C ILE A 77 5.72 5.99 -5.01
N TRP A 78 4.56 5.83 -5.67
CA TRP A 78 4.45 6.09 -7.11
C TRP A 78 4.78 7.53 -7.48
N PHE A 79 4.32 8.49 -6.67
CA PHE A 79 4.63 9.90 -6.89
C PHE A 79 6.13 10.17 -6.81
N ARG A 80 6.80 9.68 -5.75
CA ARG A 80 8.25 9.78 -5.58
C ARG A 80 9.00 9.17 -6.77
N ASP A 81 8.62 7.95 -7.16
CA ASP A 81 9.29 7.22 -8.24
C ASP A 81 9.11 7.92 -9.59
N SER A 82 7.95 8.56 -9.80
CA SER A 82 7.66 9.33 -11.02
C SER A 82 8.21 10.76 -10.99
N ASN A 83 8.55 11.30 -9.81
CA ASN A 83 8.99 12.68 -9.61
C ASN A 83 10.23 12.73 -8.67
N PRO A 84 11.36 12.12 -9.05
CA PRO A 84 12.51 11.95 -8.16
C PRO A 84 13.16 13.27 -7.72
N THR A 85 12.90 14.36 -8.43
CA THR A 85 13.41 15.70 -8.08
C THR A 85 12.53 16.44 -7.07
N ILE A 86 11.32 15.95 -6.78
CA ILE A 86 10.39 16.57 -5.84
C ILE A 86 10.55 15.91 -4.46
N ARG A 87 10.85 16.73 -3.46
CA ARG A 87 10.96 16.31 -2.06
C ARG A 87 9.63 16.58 -1.35
N ILE A 88 9.00 15.51 -0.86
CA ILE A 88 7.86 15.61 0.06
C ILE A 88 8.34 15.30 1.47
N ILE A 89 8.12 16.24 2.38
CA ILE A 89 8.36 16.06 3.82
C ILE A 89 7.01 15.86 4.49
N PHE A 90 6.82 14.73 5.19
CA PHE A 90 5.60 14.51 5.95
C PHE A 90 5.65 15.26 7.29
N LEU A 91 4.58 15.98 7.62
CA LEU A 91 4.31 16.45 8.97
C LEU A 91 3.24 15.55 9.59
N PHE A 92 3.67 14.54 10.33
CA PHE A 92 2.73 13.60 10.95
C PHE A 92 2.11 14.20 12.21
N GLN A 93 0.79 14.04 12.37
CA GLN A 93 0.12 14.36 13.64
C GLN A 93 0.68 13.50 14.78
N ASN A 94 0.91 12.21 14.51
CA ASN A 94 1.59 11.30 15.41
C ASN A 94 2.39 10.27 14.58
N PRO A 95 3.73 10.40 14.47
CA PRO A 95 4.58 9.48 13.73
C PRO A 95 4.62 8.05 14.32
N ASP A 96 4.26 7.87 15.59
CA ASP A 96 4.28 6.57 16.29
C ASP A 96 3.06 5.71 15.94
N ASN A 97 2.08 6.28 15.24
CA ASN A 97 0.91 5.53 14.76
C ASN A 97 1.36 4.37 13.86
N LYS A 98 0.73 3.21 14.04
CA LYS A 98 0.99 2.02 13.23
C LYS A 98 0.23 2.08 11.90
N ILE A 99 0.85 1.62 10.81
CA ILE A 99 0.22 1.57 9.46
C ILE A 99 -1.06 0.74 9.43
N THR A 100 -1.19 -0.23 10.33
CA THR A 100 -2.42 -0.96 10.66
C THR A 100 -2.40 -1.31 12.14
N LYS A 101 -3.57 -1.62 12.73
CA LYS A 101 -3.69 -1.96 14.17
C LYS A 101 -2.75 -3.09 14.61
N ARG A 102 -2.46 -4.05 13.71
CA ARG A 102 -1.63 -5.24 14.01
C ARG A 102 -0.16 -5.08 13.58
N SER A 103 0.18 -4.02 12.84
CA SER A 103 1.54 -3.84 12.34
C SER A 103 2.52 -3.47 13.46
N LYS A 104 3.79 -3.86 13.32
CA LYS A 104 4.89 -3.30 14.11
C LYS A 104 5.45 -2.02 13.48
N THR A 105 5.22 -1.80 12.18
CA THR A 105 5.69 -0.64 11.43
C THR A 105 4.85 0.60 11.78
N THR A 106 5.53 1.65 12.24
CA THR A 106 4.93 2.98 12.47
C THR A 106 4.96 3.84 11.21
N TYR A 107 4.32 5.00 11.24
CA TYR A 107 4.35 5.96 10.12
C TYR A 107 5.76 6.48 9.89
N ALA A 108 6.49 6.80 10.97
CA ALA A 108 7.90 7.17 10.91
C ALA A 108 8.76 6.08 10.27
N MET A 109 8.62 4.83 10.70
CA MET A 109 9.37 3.71 10.12
C MET A 109 9.07 3.58 8.63
N TRP A 110 7.79 3.59 8.26
CA TRP A 110 7.39 3.50 6.86
C TRP A 110 7.96 4.65 6.01
N ALA A 111 7.91 5.89 6.51
CA ALA A 111 8.44 7.05 5.81
C ALA A 111 9.95 6.90 5.59
N THR A 112 10.72 6.60 6.64
CA THR A 112 12.16 6.38 6.56
C THR A 112 12.52 5.24 5.60
N ASP A 113 11.87 4.09 5.71
CA ASP A 113 12.12 2.91 4.86
C ASP A 113 11.81 3.18 3.37
N ASN A 114 10.95 4.17 3.10
CA ASN A 114 10.56 4.58 1.75
C ASN A 114 11.20 5.93 1.35
N GLY A 115 12.28 6.35 2.00
CA GLY A 115 13.05 7.54 1.59
C GLY A 115 12.30 8.86 1.73
N PHE A 116 11.29 8.93 2.59
CA PHE A 116 10.61 10.17 2.94
C PHE A 116 11.15 10.73 4.25
N GLU A 117 11.51 12.01 4.21
CA GLU A 117 11.75 12.80 5.41
C GLU A 117 10.42 13.08 6.12
N TRP A 118 10.46 13.16 7.44
CA TRP A 118 9.26 13.40 8.24
C TRP A 118 9.53 14.20 9.51
N LEU A 119 8.46 14.78 10.04
CA LEU A 119 8.42 15.63 11.22
C LEU A 119 7.28 15.18 12.13
N ASP A 120 7.41 15.47 13.42
CA ASP A 120 6.38 15.21 14.44
C ASP A 120 5.73 16.54 14.84
N PHE A 121 4.44 16.70 14.52
CA PHE A 121 3.69 17.92 14.86
C PHE A 121 3.67 18.22 16.36
N ARG A 122 3.84 17.20 17.21
CA ARG A 122 3.85 17.34 18.68
C ARG A 122 5.18 17.88 19.23
N LYS A 123 6.19 18.04 18.37
CA LYS A 123 7.54 18.54 18.70
C LYS A 123 7.80 19.89 18.01
N ASP A 124 9.00 20.43 18.18
CA ASP A 124 9.46 21.62 17.46
C ASP A 124 9.75 21.32 15.97
N TRP A 125 8.67 21.04 15.24
CA TRP A 125 8.71 20.64 13.84
C TRP A 125 9.18 21.78 12.94
N LEU A 126 8.93 23.04 13.31
CA LEU A 126 9.29 24.19 12.48
C LEU A 126 10.81 24.38 12.45
N ASN A 127 11.50 24.28 13.59
CA ASN A 127 12.95 24.33 13.59
C ASN A 127 13.54 23.09 12.93
N ALA A 128 13.01 21.89 13.18
CA ALA A 128 13.43 20.69 12.48
C ALA A 128 13.28 20.81 10.95
N TYR A 129 12.14 21.32 10.47
CA TYR A 129 11.89 21.62 9.05
C TYR A 129 12.96 22.56 8.47
N LYS A 130 13.27 23.65 9.18
CA LYS A 130 14.32 24.59 8.75
C LYS A 130 15.67 23.87 8.62
N GLN A 131 16.01 22.94 9.49
CA GLN A 131 17.27 22.17 9.39
C GLN A 131 17.24 21.18 8.22
N LEU A 132 16.14 20.48 7.98
CA LEU A 132 15.99 19.57 6.82
C LEU A 132 16.18 20.31 5.49
N CYS A 133 15.72 21.56 5.43
CA CYS A 133 15.81 22.36 4.21
C CYS A 133 17.16 23.07 4.02
N LYS A 134 18.06 23.06 5.00
CA LYS A 134 19.44 23.60 4.84
C LYS A 134 20.36 22.60 4.13
N LYS A 135 20.02 21.32 4.16
CA LYS A 135 20.67 20.28 3.36
C LYS A 135 20.23 20.38 1.91
#